data_AF-A0A3M1KE14-F1
#
_entry.id   AF-A0A3M1KE14-F1
#
_cell.length_a   1.000
_cell.length_b   1.000
_cell.length_c   1.000
_cell.angle_alpha   90.00
_cell.angle_beta   90.00
_cell.angle_gamma   90.00
#
_symmetry.space_group_name_H-M   'P 1'
#
loop_
_entity.id
_entity.type
_entity.pdbx_description
1 polymer ?
#
loop_
_entity_poly.entity_id
_entity_poly.type
_entity_poly.pdbx_seq_one_letter_code
_entity_poly.pdbx_strand_id
1 'polypeptide(L)'
;MVRVSALSGKLLYWTSLRLRGSDFVRRCARGSRQRAWVIQNKQRLLAVAFSLPAMILAGAWIGWMVDQYFEVSPWGVLAGTITGTVAGLIDLVRALDGSDA
;
A
#
# COMPACT_ATOMS: atom_id res chain seq x y z
N MET A 1 -65.21 -0.76 -29.04
CA MET A 1 -64.29 -0.08 -28.09
C MET A 1 -64.05 -1.01 -26.91
N VAL A 2 -62.85 -1.01 -26.32
CA VAL A 2 -62.36 -1.81 -25.17
C VAL A 2 -61.76 -3.19 -25.49
N ARG A 3 -60.47 -3.24 -25.89
CA ARG A 3 -59.60 -4.43 -25.70
C ARG A 3 -58.08 -4.16 -25.84
N VAL A 4 -57.54 -3.08 -25.25
CA VAL A 4 -56.08 -2.76 -25.32
C VAL A 4 -55.40 -2.53 -23.96
N SER A 5 -56.12 -2.41 -22.84
CA SER A 5 -55.52 -1.97 -21.56
C SER A 5 -54.71 -3.02 -20.77
N ALA A 6 -54.67 -4.30 -21.17
CA ALA A 6 -54.06 -5.37 -20.36
C ALA A 6 -52.55 -5.63 -20.63
N LEU A 7 -51.98 -5.01 -21.67
CA LEU A 7 -50.58 -5.25 -22.09
C LEU A 7 -49.57 -4.28 -21.48
N SER A 8 -50.02 -3.17 -20.87
CA SER A 8 -49.12 -2.12 -20.36
C SER A 8 -48.39 -2.50 -19.06
N GLY A 9 -49.03 -3.29 -18.18
CA GLY A 9 -48.47 -3.64 -16.87
C GLY A 9 -47.31 -4.65 -16.94
N LYS A 10 -47.38 -5.62 -17.87
CA LYS A 10 -46.33 -6.64 -18.04
C LYS A 10 -45.06 -6.06 -18.67
N LEU A 11 -45.19 -5.09 -19.59
CA LEU A 11 -44.03 -4.44 -20.19
C LEU A 11 -43.26 -3.58 -19.18
N LEU A 12 -43.97 -2.87 -18.29
CA LEU A 12 -43.37 -2.11 -17.20
C LEU A 12 -42.74 -3.03 -16.13
N TYR A 13 -43.35 -4.18 -15.84
CA TYR A 13 -42.77 -5.16 -14.92
C TYR A 13 -41.48 -5.79 -15.49
N TRP A 14 -41.47 -6.17 -16.76
CA TRP A 14 -40.30 -6.74 -17.43
C TRP A 14 -39.12 -5.77 -17.53
N THR A 15 -39.40 -4.48 -17.73
CA THR A 15 -38.35 -3.43 -17.71
C THR A 15 -37.83 -3.17 -16.29
N SER A 16 -38.71 -3.20 -15.29
CA SER A 16 -38.33 -3.06 -13.87
C SER A 16 -37.48 -4.22 -13.35
N LEU A 17 -37.78 -5.45 -13.78
CA LEU A 17 -37.03 -6.65 -13.37
C LEU A 17 -35.66 -6.74 -14.06
N ARG A 18 -35.53 -6.19 -15.28
CA ARG A 18 -34.28 -6.18 -16.05
C ARG A 18 -33.26 -5.16 -15.52
N LEU A 19 -33.71 -4.03 -14.98
CA LEU A 19 -32.81 -3.01 -14.42
C LEU A 19 -32.22 -3.40 -13.05
N ARG A 20 -32.99 -4.16 -12.24
CA ARG A 20 -32.53 -4.62 -10.92
C ARG A 20 -31.40 -5.65 -10.99
N GLY A 21 -31.34 -6.46 -12.06
CA GLY A 21 -30.29 -7.45 -12.27
C GLY A 21 -28.92 -6.83 -12.57
N SER A 22 -28.87 -5.72 -13.34
CA SER A 22 -27.62 -5.05 -13.69
C SER A 22 -26.97 -4.31 -12.50
N ASP A 23 -27.77 -3.84 -11.55
CA ASP A 23 -27.25 -3.13 -10.36
C ASP A 23 -26.61 -4.07 -9.34
N PHE A 24 -27.01 -5.34 -9.35
CA PHE A 24 -26.40 -6.37 -8.52
C PHE A 24 -24.99 -6.70 -9.01
N VAL A 25 -24.82 -6.90 -10.33
CA VAL A 25 -23.51 -7.16 -10.94
C VAL A 25 -22.54 -5.99 -10.71
N ARG A 26 -23.01 -4.73 -10.83
CA ARG A 26 -22.19 -3.53 -10.52
C ARG A 26 -21.82 -3.40 -9.04
N ARG A 27 -22.59 -3.97 -8.11
CA ARG A 27 -22.28 -4.00 -6.68
C ARG A 27 -21.30 -5.13 -6.34
N CYS A 28 -21.48 -6.32 -6.91
CA CYS A 28 -20.53 -7.42 -6.78
C CYS A 28 -19.14 -7.07 -7.37
N ALA A 29 -19.10 -6.39 -8.52
CA ALA A 29 -17.85 -5.93 -9.14
C ALA A 29 -17.15 -4.80 -8.37
N ARG A 30 -17.90 -3.98 -7.61
CA ARG A 30 -17.31 -2.97 -6.71
C ARG A 30 -16.73 -3.62 -5.45
N GLY A 31 -17.39 -4.62 -4.88
CA GLY A 31 -16.95 -5.32 -3.68
C GLY A 31 -15.63 -6.09 -3.87
N SER A 32 -15.39 -6.65 -5.06
CA SER A 32 -14.13 -7.34 -5.40
C SER A 32 -12.96 -6.37 -5.62
N ARG A 33 -13.23 -5.18 -6.18
CA ARG A 33 -12.22 -4.12 -6.38
C ARG A 33 -11.68 -3.54 -5.07
N GLN A 34 -12.54 -3.44 -4.05
CA GLN A 34 -12.16 -2.90 -2.75
C GLN A 34 -11.21 -3.83 -1.99
N ARG A 35 -11.36 -5.16 -2.12
CA ARG A 35 -10.41 -6.14 -1.55
C ARG A 35 -9.07 -6.15 -2.27
N ALA A 36 -9.06 -5.91 -3.59
CA ALA A 36 -7.81 -5.78 -4.36
C ALA A 36 -7.01 -4.54 -3.92
N TRP A 37 -7.67 -3.41 -3.62
CA TRP A 37 -7.04 -2.19 -3.15
C TRP A 37 -6.35 -2.34 -1.78
N VAL A 38 -6.89 -3.15 -0.85
CA VAL A 38 -6.24 -3.41 0.46
C VAL A 38 -5.05 -4.38 0.36
N ILE A 39 -5.02 -5.24 -0.68
CA ILE A 39 -3.93 -6.19 -0.89
C ILE A 39 -2.78 -5.55 -1.68
N GLN A 40 -3.08 -4.60 -2.59
CA GLN A 40 -2.07 -3.93 -3.42
C GLN A 40 -1.12 -3.03 -2.63
N ASN A 41 -1.55 -2.51 -1.48
CA ASN A 41 -0.74 -1.60 -0.65
C ASN A 41 0.18 -2.30 0.36
N LYS A 42 0.18 -3.63 0.43
CA LYS A 42 1.00 -4.38 1.41
C LYS A 42 2.51 -4.24 1.16
N GLN A 43 2.93 -4.07 -0.09
CA GLN A 43 4.35 -4.01 -0.44
C GLN A 43 5.03 -2.73 0.04
N ARG A 44 4.33 -1.58 0.02
CA ARG A 44 4.89 -0.30 0.48
C ARG A 44 5.09 -0.30 2.00
N LEU A 45 4.12 -0.84 2.75
CA LEU A 45 4.21 -0.92 4.21
C LEU A 45 5.39 -1.79 4.68
N LEU A 46 5.65 -2.89 3.99
CA LEU A 46 6.81 -3.74 4.28
C LEU A 46 8.12 -3.05 3.91
N ALA A 47 8.19 -2.37 2.77
CA ALA A 47 9.39 -1.64 2.37
C ALA A 47 9.77 -0.55 3.39
N VAL A 48 8.79 0.22 3.86
CA VAL A 48 9.01 1.23 4.90
C VAL A 48 9.43 0.58 6.23
N ALA A 49 8.82 -0.54 6.62
CA ALA A 49 9.18 -1.24 7.84
C ALA A 49 10.63 -1.79 7.83
N PHE A 50 11.13 -2.22 6.67
CA PHE A 50 12.50 -2.74 6.55
C PHE A 50 13.57 -1.66 6.31
N SER A 51 13.19 -0.43 5.96
CA SER A 51 14.14 0.68 5.69
C SER A 51 15.06 1.00 6.87
N LEU A 52 14.49 1.14 8.07
CA LEU A 52 15.23 1.44 9.31
C LEU A 52 16.27 0.36 9.67
N PRO A 53 15.89 -0.92 9.84
CA PRO A 53 16.86 -1.95 10.18
C PRO A 53 17.89 -2.15 9.06
N ALA A 54 17.52 -1.98 7.78
CA ALA A 54 18.46 -2.05 6.68
C ALA A 54 19.52 -0.93 6.73
N MET A 55 19.13 0.31 7.04
CA MET A 55 20.07 1.43 7.17
C MET A 55 20.98 1.30 8.40
N ILE A 56 20.45 0.78 9.51
CA ILE A 56 21.26 0.49 10.70
C ILE A 56 22.30 -0.59 10.38
N LEU A 57 21.90 -1.68 9.73
CA LEU A 57 22.80 -2.75 9.30
C LEU A 57 23.85 -2.24 8.31
N ALA A 58 23.46 -1.41 7.34
CA ALA A 58 24.38 -0.82 6.38
C ALA A 58 25.40 0.10 7.06
N GLY A 59 24.95 0.98 7.96
CA GLY A 59 25.82 1.87 8.72
C GLY A 59 26.76 1.12 9.67
N ALA A 60 26.25 0.09 10.35
CA ALA A 60 27.06 -0.79 11.20
C ALA A 60 28.12 -1.55 10.40
N TRP A 61 27.75 -2.07 9.22
CA TRP A 61 28.66 -2.80 8.33
C TRP A 61 29.79 -1.90 7.81
N ILE A 62 29.43 -0.70 7.32
CA ILE A 62 30.41 0.29 6.87
C ILE A 62 31.31 0.71 8.03
N GLY A 63 30.72 0.99 9.20
CA GLY A 63 31.47 1.35 10.41
C GLY A 63 32.44 0.26 10.86
N TRP A 64 32.05 -1.01 10.74
CA TRP A 64 32.89 -2.16 11.06
C TRP A 64 34.06 -2.32 10.08
N MET A 65 33.85 -2.11 8.78
CA MET A 65 34.95 -2.10 7.81
C MET A 65 35.94 -0.97 8.07
N VAL A 66 35.46 0.22 8.47
CA VAL A 66 36.32 1.35 8.84
C VAL A 66 37.13 1.02 10.09
N ASP A 67 36.51 0.39 11.10
CA ASP A 67 37.17 -0.02 12.34
C ASP A 67 38.31 -1.03 12.09
N GLN A 68 38.08 -2.00 11.20
CA GLN A 68 39.08 -2.99 10.79
C GLN A 68 40.27 -2.36 10.06
N TYR A 69 40.07 -1.28 9.30
CA TYR A 69 41.15 -0.63 8.56
C TYR A 69 42.05 0.26 9.42
N PHE A 70 41.52 0.80 10.51
CA PHE A 70 42.25 1.77 11.33
C PHE A 70 42.85 1.16 12.61
N GLU A 71 42.46 -0.06 13.02
CA GLU A 71 42.86 -0.69 14.30
C GLU A 71 42.59 0.19 15.54
N VAL A 72 41.87 1.30 15.37
CA VAL A 72 41.47 2.22 16.43
C VAL A 72 40.23 1.62 17.10
N SER A 73 40.10 1.85 18.41
CA SER A 73 38.93 1.48 19.23
C SER A 73 37.59 1.69 18.49
N PRO A 74 36.48 0.99 18.86
CA PRO A 74 35.24 0.84 18.08
C PRO A 74 34.40 2.11 17.85
N TRP A 75 35.04 3.18 17.41
CA TRP A 75 34.50 4.49 17.10
C TRP A 75 33.89 4.49 15.69
N GLY A 76 34.47 3.71 14.76
CA GLY A 76 33.95 3.58 13.40
C GLY A 76 32.58 2.92 13.38
N VAL A 77 32.42 1.82 14.12
CA VAL A 77 31.13 1.14 14.29
C VAL A 77 30.11 2.05 14.97
N LEU A 78 30.51 2.79 16.02
CA LEU A 78 29.63 3.71 16.75
C LEU A 78 29.12 4.85 15.86
N ALA A 79 30.03 5.51 15.14
CA ALA A 79 29.66 6.58 14.21
C ALA A 79 28.81 6.03 13.06
N GLY A 80 29.17 4.88 12.50
CA GLY A 80 28.43 4.22 11.43
C GLY A 80 27.00 3.83 11.84
N THR A 81 26.82 3.26 13.04
CA THR A 81 25.49 2.93 13.57
C THR A 81 24.65 4.17 13.86
N ILE A 82 25.23 5.21 14.47
CA ILE A 82 24.51 6.47 14.72
C ILE A 82 24.06 7.09 13.40
N THR A 83 24.97 7.22 12.43
CA THR A 83 24.67 7.85 11.15
C THR A 83 23.69 7.01 10.33
N GLY A 84 23.80 5.68 10.36
CA GLY A 84 22.85 4.75 9.74
C GLY A 84 21.46 4.82 10.37
N THR A 85 21.38 5.00 11.70
CA THR A 85 20.10 5.20 12.40
C THR A 85 19.46 6.52 12.00
N VAL A 86 20.24 7.61 11.95
CA VAL A 86 19.74 8.92 11.51
C VAL A 86 19.29 8.88 10.05
N ALA A 87 20.07 8.27 9.17
CA ALA A 87 19.72 8.11 7.75
C ALA A 87 18.42 7.30 7.57
N GLY A 88 18.27 6.18 8.28
CA GLY A 88 17.04 5.38 8.26
C GLY A 88 15.84 6.12 8.83
N LEU A 89 16.03 6.96 9.85
CA LEU A 89 14.95 7.79 10.39
C LEU A 89 14.51 8.88 9.40
N ILE A 90 15.45 9.50 8.70
CA ILE A 90 15.14 10.49 7.64
C ILE A 90 14.36 9.82 6.50
N ASP A 91 14.77 8.62 6.09
CA ASP A 91 14.08 7.86 5.03
C ASP A 91 12.67 7.44 5.46
N LEU A 92 12.51 7.03 6.73
CA LEU A 92 11.20 6.75 7.32
C LEU A 92 10.30 8.00 7.34
N VAL A 93 10.81 9.14 7.78
CA VAL A 93 10.04 10.39 7.82
C VAL A 93 9.61 10.81 6.42
N ARG A 94 10.50 10.71 5.41
CA ARG A 94 10.15 11.00 4.00
C ARG A 94 9.07 10.07 3.47
N ALA A 95 9.18 8.77 3.76
CA ALA A 95 8.18 7.79 3.35
C ALA A 95 6.81 8.03 4.01
N LEU A 96 6.78 8.61 5.21
CA LEU A 96 5.54 8.97 5.92
C LEU A 96 4.97 10.33 5.47
N ASP A 97 5.83 11.30 5.14
CA ASP A 97 5.44 12.64 4.69
C ASP A 97 4.87 12.65 3.26
N GLY A 98 5.07 11.55 2.52
CA GLY A 98 4.47 11.38 1.19
C GLY A 98 5.06 12.31 0.13
N SER A 99 6.26 12.87 0.36
CA SER A 99 7.01 13.70 -0.60
C SER A 99 7.37 12.95 -1.90
N ASP A 100 7.17 11.64 -1.91
CA ASP A 100 7.45 10.74 -3.03
C ASP A 100 6.17 10.35 -3.81
N ALA A 101 5.07 11.08 -3.62
CA ALA A 101 3.77 10.91 -4.31
C ALA A 101 3.59 11.83 -5.52
#